data_AF-A0A2G4FLJ1-F1
#
_entry.id   AF-A0A2G4FLJ1-F1
#
_cell.length_a   1.000
_cell.length_b   1.000
_cell.length_c   1.000
_cell.angle_alpha   90.00
_cell.angle_beta   90.00
_cell.angle_gamma   90.00
#
_symmetry.space_group_name_H-M   'P 1'
#
loop_
_entity.id
_entity.type
_entity.pdbx_description
1 polymer ?
#
loop_
_entity_poly.entity_id
_entity_poly.type
_entity_poly.pdbx_seq_one_letter_code
_entity_poly.pdbx_strand_id
1 'polypeptide(L)'
;MDPSVKAVAAPKVLEQSFLEARCKLLDIAAILDRITRGDAAELVHQDVKISRIIEALKILQGSSAHKAEQIQKLFSLPYDANWEIPKPRY
;
A
#
# COMPACT_ATOMS: atom_id res chain seq x y z
N MET A 1 24.74 7.34 8.68
CA MET A 1 24.68 5.86 8.57
C MET A 1 26.10 5.34 8.62
N ASP A 2 26.40 4.42 9.53
CA ASP A 2 27.71 3.76 9.59
C ASP A 2 27.93 2.98 8.28
N PRO A 3 29.00 3.25 7.51
CA PRO A 3 29.28 2.57 6.24
C PRO A 3 29.55 1.06 6.37
N SER A 4 29.60 0.53 7.59
CA SER A 4 29.88 -0.89 7.89
C SER A 4 28.65 -1.82 7.81
N VAL A 5 27.41 -1.29 7.83
CA VAL A 5 26.21 -2.15 7.73
C VAL A 5 25.95 -2.50 6.27
N LYS A 6 26.48 -3.65 5.83
CA LYS A 6 26.15 -4.22 4.51
C LYS A 6 24.66 -4.55 4.43
N ALA A 7 24.02 -4.13 3.33
CA ALA A 7 22.65 -4.51 3.01
C ALA A 7 22.54 -6.04 2.91
N VAL A 8 21.41 -6.59 3.40
CA VAL A 8 21.11 -8.02 3.26
C VAL A 8 20.97 -8.36 1.77
N ALA A 9 21.57 -9.47 1.35
CA ALA A 9 21.49 -9.92 -0.04
C ALA A 9 20.04 -10.19 -0.46
N ALA A 10 19.66 -9.77 -1.67
CA ALA A 10 18.28 -9.87 -2.16
C ALA A 10 17.67 -11.29 -2.09
N PRO A 11 18.39 -12.38 -2.43
CA PRO A 11 17.84 -13.74 -2.29
C PRO A 11 17.44 -14.09 -0.85
N LYS A 12 18.22 -13.63 0.14
CA LYS A 12 17.93 -13.86 1.55
C LYS A 12 16.71 -13.06 2.02
N VAL A 13 16.54 -11.83 1.53
CA VAL A 13 15.32 -11.04 1.78
C VAL A 13 14.10 -11.74 1.17
N LEU A 14 14.21 -12.25 -0.05
CA LEU A 14 13.12 -12.99 -0.70
C LEU A 14 12.72 -14.21 0.12
N GLU A 15 13.68 -15.03 0.53
CA GLU A 15 13.43 -16.22 1.35
C GLU A 15 12.70 -15.87 2.66
N GLN A 16 13.18 -14.84 3.37
CA GLN A 16 12.62 -14.40 4.64
C GLN A 16 11.20 -13.82 4.49
N SER A 17 10.91 -13.14 3.38
CA SER A 17 9.65 -12.42 3.19
C SER A 17 8.63 -13.15 2.31
N PHE A 18 8.97 -14.31 1.73
CA PHE A 18 8.13 -14.98 0.73
C PHE A 18 6.74 -15.35 1.27
N LEU A 19 6.68 -15.98 2.44
CA LEU A 19 5.41 -16.39 3.05
C LEU A 19 4.57 -15.18 3.47
N GLU A 20 5.20 -14.14 4.01
CA GLU A 20 4.51 -12.90 4.35
C GLU A 20 3.92 -12.24 3.10
N ALA A 21 4.69 -12.12 2.02
CA ALA A 21 4.22 -11.56 0.76
C ALA A 21 3.03 -12.36 0.20
N ARG A 22 3.11 -13.70 0.23
CA ARG A 22 2.02 -14.58 -0.19
C ARG A 22 0.75 -14.35 0.63
N CYS A 23 0.85 -14.25 1.96
CA CYS A 23 -0.31 -13.98 2.81
C CYS A 23 -0.97 -12.65 2.45
N LYS A 24 -0.19 -11.56 2.32
CA LYS A 24 -0.74 -10.24 1.96
C LYS A 24 -1.40 -10.25 0.58
N LEU A 25 -0.84 -10.97 -0.40
CA LEU A 25 -1.45 -11.10 -1.72
C LEU A 25 -2.80 -11.82 -1.66
N LEU A 26 -2.91 -12.90 -0.87
CA LEU A 26 -4.17 -13.62 -0.66
C LEU A 26 -5.22 -12.74 0.04
N ASP A 27 -4.82 -11.97 1.04
CA ASP A 27 -5.73 -11.05 1.75
C ASP A 27 -6.29 -9.98 0.80
N ILE A 28 -5.44 -9.38 -0.04
CA ILE A 28 -5.88 -8.40 -1.03
C ILE A 28 -6.84 -9.03 -2.04
N ALA A 29 -6.51 -10.21 -2.56
CA ALA A 29 -7.39 -10.93 -3.49
C ALA A 29 -8.76 -11.23 -2.85
N ALA A 30 -8.78 -11.74 -1.62
CA ALA A 30 -10.01 -12.05 -0.90
C ALA A 30 -10.87 -10.79 -0.62
N ILE A 31 -10.24 -9.63 -0.40
CA ILE A 31 -10.95 -8.35 -0.27
C ILE A 31 -11.64 -7.97 -1.58
N LEU A 32 -10.91 -8.02 -2.71
CA LEU A 32 -11.45 -7.68 -4.03
C LEU A 32 -12.58 -8.62 -4.45
N ASP A 33 -12.42 -9.91 -4.18
CA ASP A 33 -13.44 -10.93 -4.36
C ASP A 33 -14.71 -10.63 -3.57
N ARG A 34 -14.57 -10.22 -2.29
CA ARG A 34 -15.71 -9.87 -1.44
C ARG A 34 -16.44 -8.62 -1.96
N ILE A 35 -15.71 -7.61 -2.44
CA ILE A 35 -16.29 -6.42 -3.06
C ILE A 35 -17.12 -6.82 -4.29
N THR A 36 -16.57 -7.69 -5.14
CA THR A 36 -17.23 -8.13 -6.37
C THR A 36 -18.47 -8.99 -6.11
N ARG A 37 -18.49 -9.75 -5.00
CA ARG A 37 -19.66 -10.53 -4.55
C ARG A 37 -20.66 -9.73 -3.71
N GLY A 38 -20.37 -8.47 -3.40
CA GLY A 38 -21.26 -7.61 -2.64
C GLY A 38 -22.55 -7.30 -3.40
N ASP A 39 -23.62 -7.03 -2.67
CA ASP A 39 -24.85 -6.51 -3.28
C ASP A 39 -24.59 -5.12 -3.88
N ALA A 40 -25.20 -4.83 -5.02
CA ALA A 40 -24.97 -3.61 -5.82
C ALA A 40 -23.48 -3.30 -6.10
N ALA A 41 -22.66 -4.34 -6.36
CA ALA A 41 -21.22 -4.20 -6.63
C ALA A 41 -20.91 -3.22 -7.79
N GLU A 42 -21.82 -3.08 -8.75
CA GLU A 42 -21.71 -2.14 -9.86
C GLU A 42 -21.59 -0.67 -9.41
N LEU A 43 -22.15 -0.32 -8.26
CA LEU A 43 -22.06 1.03 -7.69
C LEU A 43 -20.64 1.35 -7.22
N VAL A 44 -19.84 0.33 -6.88
CA VAL A 44 -18.48 0.51 -6.38
C VAL A 44 -17.54 0.97 -7.50
N HIS A 45 -17.82 0.67 -8.77
CA HIS A 45 -16.95 1.03 -9.90
C HIS A 45 -16.69 2.54 -10.02
N GLN A 46 -17.57 3.37 -9.48
CA GLN A 46 -17.43 4.84 -9.50
C GLN A 46 -16.78 5.40 -8.22
N ASP A 47 -16.54 4.57 -7.20
CA ASP A 47 -15.97 5.01 -5.93
C ASP A 47 -14.45 5.29 -6.07
N VAL A 48 -14.02 6.46 -5.59
CA VAL A 48 -12.60 6.85 -5.61
C VAL A 48 -11.71 5.87 -4.84
N LYS A 49 -12.22 5.18 -3.82
CA LYS A 49 -11.49 4.21 -3.02
C LYS A 49 -11.09 2.99 -3.85
N ILE A 50 -12.00 2.45 -4.67
CA ILE A 50 -11.64 1.29 -5.51
C ILE A 50 -10.62 1.68 -6.58
N SER A 51 -10.75 2.89 -7.14
CA SER A 51 -9.79 3.44 -8.09
C SER A 51 -8.38 3.54 -7.48
N ARG A 52 -8.26 4.04 -6.24
CA ARG A 52 -6.98 4.09 -5.50
C ARG A 52 -6.40 2.72 -5.21
N ILE A 53 -7.23 1.73 -4.86
CA ILE A 53 -6.76 0.34 -4.64
C ILE A 53 -6.18 -0.22 -5.94
N ILE A 54 -6.88 -0.04 -7.07
CA ILE A 54 -6.42 -0.49 -8.39
C ILE A 54 -5.10 0.21 -8.77
N GLU A 55 -4.97 1.50 -8.52
CA GLU A 55 -3.74 2.25 -8.80
C GLU A 55 -2.56 1.78 -7.91
N ALA A 56 -2.81 1.44 -6.65
CA ALA A 56 -1.79 0.85 -5.77
C ALA A 56 -1.27 -0.49 -6.31
N LEU A 57 -2.14 -1.32 -6.88
CA LEU A 57 -1.73 -2.59 -7.52
C LEU A 57 -0.82 -2.35 -8.73
N LYS A 58 -1.08 -1.32 -9.53
CA LYS A 58 -0.20 -0.94 -10.65
C LYS A 58 1.18 -0.48 -10.17
N ILE A 59 1.24 0.29 -9.07
CA ILE A 59 2.50 0.68 -8.44
C ILE A 59 3.30 -0.56 -8.00
N LEU A 60 2.62 -1.55 -7.42
CA LEU A 60 3.24 -2.82 -7.03
C LEU A 60 3.78 -3.59 -8.24
N GLN A 61 3.02 -3.64 -9.33
CA GLN A 61 3.41 -4.33 -10.57
C GLN A 61 4.56 -3.64 -11.32
N GLY A 62 4.67 -2.31 -11.26
CA GLY A 62 5.67 -1.55 -12.01
C GLY A 62 7.12 -1.83 -11.59
N SER A 63 8.08 -1.25 -12.29
CA SER A 63 9.53 -1.38 -11.98
C SER A 63 10.07 -0.27 -11.08
N SER A 64 9.23 0.67 -10.62
CA SER A 64 9.67 1.79 -9.78
C SER A 64 10.24 1.32 -8.44
N ALA A 65 11.30 2.02 -8.00
CA ALA A 65 11.75 1.98 -6.61
C ALA A 65 10.75 2.70 -5.68
N HIS A 66 10.91 2.52 -4.37
CA HIS A 66 10.14 3.25 -3.34
C HIS A 66 8.60 3.03 -3.39
N LYS A 67 8.15 1.83 -3.79
CA LYS A 67 6.73 1.48 -3.91
C LYS A 67 5.90 1.79 -2.67
N ALA A 68 6.46 1.53 -1.48
CA ALA A 68 5.80 1.82 -0.21
C ALA A 68 5.52 3.32 -0.04
N GLU A 69 6.47 4.19 -0.39
CA GLU A 69 6.30 5.65 -0.35
C GLU A 69 5.25 6.11 -1.37
N GLN A 70 5.27 5.54 -2.57
CA GLN A 70 4.30 5.87 -3.62
C GLN A 70 2.87 5.51 -3.18
N ILE A 71 2.67 4.31 -2.62
CA ILE A 71 1.38 3.88 -2.07
C ILE A 71 0.97 4.76 -0.89
N GLN A 72 1.90 5.09 0.02
CA GLN A 72 1.63 6.01 1.13
C GLN A 72 1.09 7.35 0.62
N LYS A 73 1.75 7.95 -0.38
CA LYS A 73 1.32 9.23 -0.97
C LYS A 73 -0.03 9.11 -1.67
N LEU A 74 -0.30 8.01 -2.36
CA LEU A 74 -1.58 7.76 -3.04
C LEU A 74 -2.78 7.78 -2.06
N PHE A 75 -2.58 7.35 -0.82
CA PHE A 75 -3.61 7.36 0.23
C PHE A 75 -3.52 8.55 1.19
N SER A 76 -2.52 9.42 1.05
CA SER A 76 -2.35 10.60 1.90
C SER A 76 -3.18 11.77 1.41
N LEU A 77 -3.57 12.66 2.33
CA LEU A 77 -4.04 13.98 1.97
C LEU A 77 -2.87 14.81 1.42
N PRO A 78 -3.14 15.80 0.53
CA PRO A 78 -2.15 16.81 0.20
C PRO A 78 -1.61 17.45 1.49
N TYR A 79 -0.31 17.72 1.52
CA TYR A 79 0.28 18.46 2.61
C TYR A 79 -0.37 19.85 2.69
N ASP A 80 -0.86 20.21 3.88
CA ASP A 80 -1.34 21.56 4.19
C ASP A 80 -0.37 22.21 5.19
N ALA A 81 0.24 23.32 4.78
CA ALA A 81 1.14 24.09 5.64
C ALA A 81 0.42 24.71 6.85
N ASN A 82 -0.91 24.83 6.79
CA ASN A 82 -1.74 25.37 7.85
C ASN A 82 -2.44 24.28 8.68
N TRP A 83 -2.00 23.02 8.59
CA TRP A 83 -2.61 21.93 9.36
C TRP A 83 -2.63 22.26 10.86
N GLU A 84 -3.80 22.14 11.50
CA GLU A 84 -3.93 22.39 12.93
C GLU A 84 -3.05 21.41 13.72
N ILE A 85 -2.05 21.94 14.42
CA ILE A 85 -1.21 21.17 15.32
C ILE A 85 -2.02 20.91 16.60
N PRO A 86 -2.35 19.65 16.94
CA PRO A 86 -3.13 19.36 18.14
C PRO A 86 -2.37 19.86 19.38
N LYS A 87 -3.00 20.70 20.20
CA LYS A 87 -2.42 21.10 21.48
C LYS A 87 -2.40 19.88 22.42
N PRO A 88 -1.29 19.64 23.16
CA PRO A 88 -1.26 18.56 24.14
C PRO A 88 -2.41 18.72 25.12
N ARG A 89 -3.10 17.60 25.43
CA ARG A 89 -4.02 17.56 26.56
C ARG A 89 -3.17 17.43 27.83
N TYR A 90 -3.10 18.50 28.61
CA TYR A 90 -2.59 18.48 29.98
C TYR A 90 -3.76 18.25 30.95
#